data_AF-A9AZU7-F1
#
_entry.id   AF-A9AZU7-F1
#
_cell.length_a   1.000
_cell.length_b   1.000
_cell.length_c   1.000
_cell.angle_alpha   90.00
_cell.angle_beta   90.00
_cell.angle_gamma   90.00
#
_symmetry.space_group_name_H-M   'P 1'
#
loop_
_entity.id
_entity.type
_entity.pdbx_description
1 polymer ?
#
loop_
_entity_poly.entity_id
_entity_poly.type
_entity_poly.pdbx_seq_one_letter_code
_entity_poly.pdbx_strand_id
1 'polypeptide(L)'
;MGAEIVQAQYDQLTQVASRFGKQSEVVDQINSQVRQSYETLANGGWMGDAAKAFFNEMQTEIFPTMQRLTGVLREAQTVTQQISTIFQQAEQEAAKGITFADGGASSSAGSGVSFSAAAGNAAGSAAANQLPPPRMYIVNGINASEPDGTPGEGPQQLAGLLAAHGYDPSQIKAMPAIYNTNYTTNLQGTDLQGTNHGGWLSPVDWLTGAGASIVNGVTGAGASVVNGASALFNTGVGVSEVVQEYTMQDQGKYTQESYNFIQQDLARNPLLPGQTVMLIGHSGGGAVVSNLAPMLENNMGVDVSGVVTLGSPVANADRAMQYAKFLSVSDKGDYIGQPWIRSDEGRNFLTPGLMTGILAPKSLPLVVPGVLGADNAARDAGINYFTTNANAGNPISNHNSYWTSNDVVSIIKNSYPQVAPYLK
;
A
#
# COMPACT_ATOMS: atom_id res chain seq x y z
N MET A 1 45.43 18.18 -7.19
CA MET A 1 44.14 18.13 -6.46
C MET A 1 43.14 17.53 -7.42
N GLY A 2 42.57 16.36 -7.11
CA GLY A 2 41.52 15.78 -7.96
C GLY A 2 40.28 16.66 -7.89
N ALA A 3 39.65 16.94 -9.03
CA ALA A 3 38.38 17.64 -9.06
C ALA A 3 37.30 16.76 -8.40
N GLU A 4 36.35 17.38 -7.72
CA GLU A 4 35.17 16.70 -7.19
C GLU A 4 34.34 16.16 -8.37
N ILE A 5 34.08 14.84 -8.37
CA ILE A 5 33.25 14.21 -9.39
C ILE A 5 31.80 14.39 -8.98
N VAL A 6 31.07 15.24 -9.72
CA VAL A 6 29.63 15.37 -9.58
C VAL A 6 28.97 14.43 -10.57
N GLN A 7 28.26 13.41 -10.07
CA GLN A 7 27.51 12.46 -10.88
C GLN A 7 26.01 12.66 -10.63
N ALA A 8 25.27 13.02 -11.68
CA ALA A 8 23.82 13.18 -11.59
C ALA A 8 23.10 11.83 -11.68
N GLN A 9 22.09 11.64 -10.83
CA GLN A 9 21.20 10.47 -10.88
C GLN A 9 19.90 10.87 -11.59
N TYR A 10 19.94 10.86 -12.93
CA TYR A 10 18.83 11.35 -13.78
C TYR A 10 17.48 10.67 -13.51
N ASP A 11 17.51 9.37 -13.26
CA ASP A 11 16.30 8.61 -12.95
C ASP A 11 15.66 9.09 -11.64
N GLN A 12 16.48 9.38 -10.63
CA GLN A 12 16.00 9.91 -9.36
C GLN A 12 15.41 11.33 -9.52
N LEU A 13 16.08 12.22 -10.27
CA LEU A 13 15.55 13.56 -10.54
C LEU A 13 14.20 13.49 -11.27
N THR A 14 14.07 12.58 -12.24
CA THR A 14 12.81 12.35 -12.96
C THR A 14 11.71 11.83 -12.03
N GLN A 15 12.03 10.88 -11.15
CA GLN A 15 11.09 10.38 -10.16
C GLN A 15 10.64 11.47 -9.18
N VAL A 16 11.56 12.31 -8.68
CA VAL A 16 11.25 13.43 -7.77
C VAL A 16 10.34 14.45 -8.46
N ALA A 17 10.65 14.84 -9.70
CA ALA A 17 9.80 15.74 -10.48
C ALA A 17 8.39 15.18 -10.66
N SER A 18 8.26 13.88 -10.99
CA SER A 18 6.96 13.21 -11.10
C SER A 18 6.17 13.23 -9.79
N ARG A 19 6.83 13.02 -8.65
CA ARG A 19 6.19 13.09 -7.32
C ARG A 19 5.64 14.48 -7.04
N PHE A 20 6.39 15.55 -7.33
CA PHE A 20 5.88 16.92 -7.18
C PHE A 20 4.64 17.18 -8.04
N GLY A 21 4.65 16.75 -9.30
CA GLY A 21 3.50 16.84 -10.20
C GLY A 21 2.26 16.16 -9.62
N LYS A 22 2.39 14.88 -9.23
CA LYS A 22 1.30 14.10 -8.63
C LYS A 22 0.76 14.73 -7.35
N GLN A 23 1.63 15.25 -6.47
CA GLN A 23 1.17 15.91 -5.24
C GLN A 23 0.42 17.21 -5.55
N SER A 24 0.82 17.95 -6.59
CA SER A 24 0.08 19.16 -7.00
C SER A 24 -1.34 18.84 -7.49
N GLU A 25 -1.50 17.74 -8.22
CA GLU A 25 -2.80 17.26 -8.70
C GLU A 25 -3.71 16.84 -7.53
N VAL A 26 -3.16 16.13 -6.56
CA VAL A 26 -3.89 15.74 -5.33
C VAL A 26 -4.37 16.96 -4.56
N VAL A 27 -3.50 17.97 -4.37
CA VAL A 27 -3.88 19.22 -3.67
C VAL A 27 -5.00 19.96 -4.42
N ASP A 28 -4.94 20.00 -5.75
CA ASP A 28 -6.00 20.63 -6.56
C ASP A 28 -7.33 19.88 -6.49
N GLN A 29 -7.31 18.55 -6.44
CA GLN A 29 -8.50 17.74 -6.25
C GLN A 29 -9.14 18.01 -4.88
N ILE A 30 -8.33 18.03 -3.82
CA ILE A 30 -8.79 18.34 -2.45
C ILE A 30 -9.39 19.75 -2.42
N ASN A 31 -8.69 20.75 -2.96
CA ASN A 31 -9.18 22.14 -3.04
C ASN A 31 -10.55 22.22 -3.76
N SER A 32 -10.73 21.46 -4.85
CA SER A 32 -12.00 21.40 -5.59
C SER A 32 -13.13 20.80 -4.75
N GLN A 33 -12.87 19.71 -4.03
CA GLN A 33 -13.85 19.07 -3.14
C GLN A 33 -14.24 19.99 -1.97
N VAL A 34 -13.26 20.65 -1.36
CA VAL A 34 -13.50 21.61 -0.27
C VAL A 34 -14.33 22.79 -0.76
N ARG A 35 -14.09 23.29 -1.98
CA ARG A 35 -14.89 24.36 -2.60
C ARG A 35 -16.34 23.96 -2.84
N GLN A 36 -16.60 22.75 -3.32
CA GLN A 36 -17.97 22.25 -3.51
C GLN A 36 -18.73 22.16 -2.19
N SER A 37 -18.08 21.65 -1.14
CA SER A 37 -18.64 21.61 0.21
C SER A 37 -18.89 23.01 0.76
N TYR A 38 -17.93 23.92 0.58
CA TYR A 38 -18.03 25.33 0.95
C TYR A 38 -19.23 26.01 0.25
N GLU A 39 -19.40 25.82 -1.06
CA GLU A 39 -20.49 26.42 -1.84
C GLU A 39 -21.85 25.93 -1.36
N THR A 40 -21.97 24.65 -1.02
CA THR A 40 -23.21 24.09 -0.45
C THR A 40 -23.59 24.77 0.87
N LEU A 41 -22.61 25.03 1.74
CA LEU A 41 -22.84 25.72 3.01
C LEU A 41 -23.14 27.21 2.80
N ALA A 42 -22.41 27.87 1.90
CA ALA A 42 -22.52 29.29 1.62
C ALA A 42 -23.86 29.67 0.96
N ASN A 43 -24.43 28.78 0.15
CA ASN A 43 -25.70 29.01 -0.56
C ASN A 43 -26.96 28.81 0.30
N GLY A 44 -26.85 29.04 1.62
CA GLY A 44 -27.99 29.07 2.54
C GLY A 44 -28.15 27.82 3.41
N GLY A 45 -27.21 26.86 3.33
CA GLY A 45 -27.16 25.73 4.27
C GLY A 45 -26.73 26.14 5.69
N TRP A 46 -25.99 27.25 5.82
CA TRP A 46 -25.50 27.74 7.10
C TRP A 46 -25.44 29.28 7.16
N MET A 47 -26.08 29.87 8.17
CA MET A 47 -26.19 31.32 8.35
C MET A 47 -25.84 31.75 9.79
N GLY A 48 -25.60 33.06 9.97
CA GLY A 48 -25.25 33.66 11.26
C GLY A 48 -23.81 34.17 11.30
N ASP A 49 -23.41 34.76 12.42
CA ASP A 49 -22.10 35.42 12.52
C ASP A 49 -20.93 34.43 12.51
N ALA A 50 -21.12 33.22 13.07
CA ALA A 50 -20.15 32.13 12.96
C ALA A 50 -19.94 31.68 11.51
N ALA A 51 -21.02 31.56 10.73
CA ALA A 51 -20.94 31.21 9.31
C ALA A 51 -20.18 32.28 8.52
N LYS A 52 -20.44 33.58 8.79
CA LYS A 52 -19.70 34.69 8.17
C LYS A 52 -18.20 34.63 8.47
N ALA A 53 -17.81 34.37 9.73
CA ALA A 53 -16.41 34.25 10.12
C ALA A 53 -15.72 33.10 9.39
N PHE A 54 -16.34 31.92 9.37
CA PHE A 54 -15.84 30.76 8.62
C PHE A 54 -15.71 31.06 7.13
N PHE A 55 -16.73 31.64 6.49
CA PHE A 55 -16.66 31.94 5.05
C PHE A 55 -15.59 32.97 4.72
N ASN A 56 -15.37 33.94 5.61
CA ASN A 56 -14.29 34.92 5.47
C ASN A 56 -12.91 34.24 5.56
N GLU A 57 -12.67 33.38 6.56
CA GLU A 57 -11.42 32.64 6.71
C GLU A 57 -11.13 31.73 5.50
N MET A 58 -12.14 31.01 5.03
CA MET A 58 -12.01 30.15 3.85
C MET A 58 -11.57 30.93 2.61
N GLN A 59 -12.18 32.09 2.36
CA GLN A 59 -11.88 32.92 1.19
C GLN A 59 -10.55 33.67 1.29
N THR A 60 -10.20 34.16 2.48
CA THR A 60 -9.06 35.07 2.65
C THR A 60 -7.77 34.35 3.02
N GLU A 61 -7.84 33.16 3.63
CA GLU A 61 -6.68 32.46 4.14
C GLU A 61 -6.52 31.05 3.55
N ILE A 62 -7.54 30.21 3.68
CA ILE A 62 -7.43 28.78 3.34
C ILE A 62 -7.28 28.57 1.84
N PHE A 63 -8.21 29.09 1.03
CA PHE A 63 -8.15 28.89 -0.43
C PHE A 63 -6.91 29.51 -1.09
N PRO A 64 -6.48 30.74 -0.74
CA PRO A 64 -5.22 31.27 -1.25
C PRO A 64 -4.00 30.44 -0.84
N THR A 65 -4.01 29.85 0.36
CA THR A 65 -2.89 29.01 0.82
C THR A 65 -2.81 27.69 0.06
N MET A 66 -3.95 27.02 -0.19
CA MET A 66 -3.98 25.83 -1.05
C MET A 66 -3.48 26.14 -2.46
N GLN A 67 -3.90 27.27 -3.05
CA GLN A 67 -3.44 27.69 -4.36
C GLN A 67 -1.92 27.96 -4.41
N ARG A 68 -1.37 28.62 -3.38
CA ARG A 68 0.09 28.82 -3.24
C ARG A 68 0.82 27.50 -3.13
N LEU A 69 0.31 26.55 -2.35
CA LEU A 69 0.90 25.22 -2.20
C LEU A 69 0.96 24.47 -3.55
N THR A 70 -0.16 24.43 -4.30
CA THR A 70 -0.15 23.85 -5.66
C THR A 70 0.89 24.53 -6.54
N GLY A 71 0.96 25.87 -6.52
CA GLY A 71 1.94 26.65 -7.29
C GLY A 71 3.38 26.24 -7.00
N VAL A 72 3.75 26.17 -5.72
CA VAL A 72 5.10 25.76 -5.28
C VAL A 72 5.42 24.33 -5.71
N LEU A 73 4.47 23.40 -5.64
CA LEU A 73 4.69 22.01 -6.07
C LEU A 73 4.95 21.92 -7.59
N ARG A 74 4.20 22.66 -8.41
CA ARG A 74 4.42 22.74 -9.87
C ARG A 74 5.75 23.40 -10.23
N GLU A 75 6.11 24.46 -9.50
CA GLU A 75 7.40 25.13 -9.67
C GLU A 75 8.55 24.19 -9.31
N ALA A 76 8.45 23.44 -8.20
CA ALA A 76 9.43 22.45 -7.81
C ALA A 76 9.62 21.33 -8.85
N GLN A 77 8.52 20.83 -9.44
CA GLN A 77 8.58 19.90 -10.58
C GLN A 77 9.38 20.50 -11.75
N THR A 78 9.06 21.74 -12.13
CA THR A 78 9.68 22.43 -13.27
C THR A 78 11.18 22.65 -13.02
N VAL A 79 11.56 23.15 -11.85
CA VAL A 79 12.95 23.39 -11.47
C VAL A 79 13.74 22.07 -11.46
N THR A 80 13.16 20.98 -10.94
CA THR A 80 13.82 19.66 -10.93
C THR A 80 14.10 19.14 -12.35
N GLN A 81 13.17 19.34 -13.28
CA GLN A 81 13.36 18.98 -14.69
C GLN A 81 14.44 19.85 -15.35
N GLN A 82 14.45 21.15 -15.08
CA GLN A 82 15.49 22.06 -15.58
C GLN A 82 16.88 21.67 -15.10
N ILE A 83 17.02 21.32 -13.81
CA ILE A 83 18.28 20.80 -13.25
C ILE A 83 18.74 19.57 -14.04
N SER A 84 17.85 18.59 -14.25
CA SER A 84 18.17 17.38 -15.03
C SER A 84 18.69 17.72 -16.44
N THR A 85 18.02 18.63 -17.16
CA THR A 85 18.45 19.07 -18.49
C THR A 85 19.81 19.78 -18.47
N ILE A 86 20.07 20.65 -17.50
CA ILE A 86 21.35 21.37 -17.39
C ILE A 86 22.50 20.38 -17.18
N PHE A 87 22.32 19.38 -16.30
CA PHE A 87 23.33 18.33 -16.08
C PHE A 87 23.59 17.51 -17.35
N GLN A 88 22.54 17.12 -18.08
CA GLN A 88 22.69 16.38 -19.35
C GLN A 88 23.48 17.18 -20.39
N GLN A 89 23.20 18.48 -20.51
CA GLN A 89 23.92 19.35 -21.45
C GLN A 89 25.40 19.48 -21.05
N ALA A 90 25.67 19.71 -19.76
CA ALA A 90 27.04 19.82 -19.25
C ALA A 90 27.85 18.54 -19.49
N GLU A 91 27.25 17.36 -19.27
CA GLU A 91 27.91 16.07 -19.55
C GLU A 91 28.18 15.87 -21.05
N GLN A 92 27.24 16.25 -21.92
CA GLN A 92 27.45 16.17 -23.38
C GLN A 92 28.55 17.11 -23.87
N GLU A 93 28.66 18.31 -23.30
CA GLU A 93 29.74 19.26 -23.61
C GLU A 93 31.08 18.75 -23.12
N ALA A 94 31.15 18.20 -21.90
CA ALA A 94 32.35 17.59 -21.37
C ALA A 94 32.82 16.39 -22.24
N ALA A 95 31.89 15.55 -22.69
CA ALA A 95 32.19 14.42 -23.56
C ALA A 95 32.78 14.85 -24.92
N LYS A 96 32.32 15.98 -25.48
CA LYS A 96 32.89 16.55 -26.73
C LYS A 96 34.32 17.04 -26.56
N GLY A 97 34.70 17.52 -25.37
CA GLY A 97 36.06 17.96 -25.07
C GLY A 97 37.07 16.81 -24.98
N ILE A 98 36.60 15.58 -24.76
CA ILE A 98 37.41 14.36 -24.76
C ILE A 98 37.48 13.81 -26.20
N THR A 99 37.92 14.62 -27.15
CA THR A 99 38.45 14.10 -28.42
C THR A 99 39.88 13.65 -28.17
N PHE A 100 40.14 12.35 -28.24
CA PHE A 100 41.50 11.80 -28.19
C PHE A 100 42.27 12.30 -29.42
N ALA A 101 42.90 13.48 -29.28
CA ALA A 101 43.56 14.19 -30.36
C ALA A 101 44.96 13.63 -30.70
N ASP A 102 45.44 12.63 -29.96
CA ASP A 102 46.65 11.88 -30.29
C ASP A 102 46.30 10.50 -30.83
N GLY A 103 46.66 10.28 -32.08
CA GLY A 103 46.33 9.11 -32.85
C GLY A 103 47.14 7.86 -32.52
N GLY A 104 46.75 6.78 -33.19
CA GLY A 104 47.67 5.69 -33.51
C GLY A 104 47.35 4.35 -32.85
N ALA A 105 46.27 3.71 -33.27
CA ALA A 105 46.29 2.26 -33.51
C ALA A 105 45.20 1.91 -34.52
N SER A 106 45.61 1.77 -35.77
CA SER A 106 44.92 0.94 -36.74
C SER A 106 44.78 -0.48 -36.15
N SER A 107 43.61 -0.82 -35.61
CA SER A 107 43.26 -2.22 -35.40
C SER A 107 42.85 -2.80 -36.74
N SER A 108 43.88 -3.36 -37.38
CA SER A 108 43.83 -4.35 -38.44
C SER A 108 42.56 -5.19 -38.44
N ALA A 109 42.00 -5.32 -39.64
CA ALA A 109 41.17 -6.44 -40.04
C ALA A 109 41.83 -7.78 -39.63
N GLY A 110 41.37 -8.36 -38.52
CA GLY A 110 41.56 -9.78 -38.17
C GLY A 110 40.19 -10.42 -38.23
N SER A 111 39.83 -10.97 -39.39
CA SER A 111 39.94 -12.40 -39.71
C SER A 111 39.00 -13.26 -38.87
N GLY A 112 37.98 -13.77 -39.55
CA GLY A 112 36.84 -14.47 -38.98
C GLY A 112 37.21 -15.68 -38.15
N VAL A 113 36.56 -15.76 -37.00
CA VAL A 113 36.36 -17.01 -36.27
C VAL A 113 34.91 -17.41 -36.53
N SER A 114 34.71 -18.23 -37.56
CA SER A 114 33.46 -18.94 -37.81
C SER A 114 33.29 -19.99 -36.70
N PHE A 115 32.39 -19.72 -35.76
CA PHE A 115 31.90 -20.74 -34.84
C PHE A 115 30.93 -21.65 -35.59
N SER A 116 31.44 -22.77 -36.08
CA SER A 116 30.63 -23.88 -36.59
C SER A 116 29.88 -24.52 -35.42
N ALA A 117 28.60 -24.15 -35.28
CA ALA A 117 27.66 -24.80 -34.39
C ALA A 117 27.46 -26.26 -34.84
N ALA A 118 28.04 -27.20 -34.09
CA ALA A 118 27.76 -28.61 -34.21
C ALA A 118 26.33 -28.88 -33.72
N ALA A 119 25.42 -29.06 -34.67
CA ALA A 119 24.08 -29.57 -34.45
C ALA A 119 24.14 -31.05 -34.03
N GLY A 120 24.43 -31.31 -32.76
CA GLY A 120 24.24 -32.59 -32.13
C GLY A 120 22.80 -32.71 -31.64
N ASN A 121 21.97 -33.45 -32.40
CA ASN A 121 20.64 -33.91 -31.97
C ASN A 121 20.76 -34.86 -30.77
N ALA A 122 20.91 -34.30 -29.58
CA ALA A 122 20.66 -35.00 -28.33
C ALA A 122 19.22 -34.71 -27.92
N ALA A 123 18.30 -35.59 -28.30
CA ALA A 123 16.98 -35.71 -27.71
C ALA A 123 17.11 -36.26 -26.27
N GLY A 124 17.82 -35.53 -25.42
CA GLY A 124 17.69 -35.64 -23.98
C GLY A 124 16.50 -34.77 -23.61
N SER A 125 15.49 -35.38 -23.00
CA SER A 125 14.35 -34.70 -22.38
C SER A 125 14.81 -33.41 -21.72
N ALA A 126 14.54 -32.28 -22.36
CA ALA A 126 14.77 -30.97 -21.79
C ALA A 126 13.90 -30.92 -20.53
N ALA A 127 14.52 -31.20 -19.38
CA ALA A 127 14.10 -30.58 -18.14
C ALA A 127 14.13 -29.10 -18.46
N ALA A 128 12.95 -28.58 -18.83
CA ALA A 128 12.77 -27.23 -19.32
C ALA A 128 13.50 -26.29 -18.35
N ASN A 129 14.06 -25.20 -18.86
CA ASN A 129 14.61 -24.10 -18.06
C ASN A 129 13.51 -23.51 -17.18
N GLN A 130 13.12 -24.26 -16.16
CA GLN A 130 12.04 -23.97 -15.26
C GLN A 130 12.65 -23.02 -14.25
N LEU A 131 12.31 -21.74 -14.39
CA LEU A 131 12.72 -20.70 -13.45
C LEU A 131 12.41 -21.16 -12.04
N PRO A 132 13.29 -20.93 -11.06
CA PRO A 132 13.04 -21.33 -9.68
C PRO A 132 11.67 -20.83 -9.18
N PRO A 133 10.97 -21.61 -8.32
CA PRO A 133 9.66 -21.22 -7.81
C PRO A 133 9.74 -19.87 -7.09
N PRO A 134 8.72 -19.01 -7.19
CA PRO A 134 8.71 -17.74 -6.45
C PRO A 134 8.92 -17.95 -4.94
N ARG A 135 9.61 -17.04 -4.26
CA ARG A 135 9.60 -17.05 -2.81
C ARG A 135 8.30 -16.42 -2.31
N MET A 136 7.53 -17.15 -1.51
CA MET A 136 6.25 -16.71 -0.98
C MET A 136 6.40 -16.12 0.41
N TYR A 137 5.95 -14.89 0.62
CA TYR A 137 5.80 -14.29 1.94
C TYR A 137 4.33 -14.18 2.30
N ILE A 138 3.95 -14.79 3.42
CA ILE A 138 2.58 -14.80 3.93
C ILE A 138 2.49 -13.83 5.09
N VAL A 139 1.70 -12.78 4.90
CA VAL A 139 1.47 -11.69 5.84
C VAL A 139 0.06 -11.84 6.41
N ASN A 140 -0.04 -11.97 7.74
CA ASN A 140 -1.33 -12.03 8.40
C ASN A 140 -1.68 -10.70 9.09
N GLY A 141 -2.94 -10.33 8.96
CA GLY A 141 -3.53 -9.15 9.58
C GLY A 141 -3.92 -9.36 11.05
N ILE A 142 -5.10 -8.87 11.41
CA ILE A 142 -5.57 -8.79 12.81
C ILE A 142 -5.81 -10.18 13.41
N ASN A 143 -5.52 -10.34 14.71
CA ASN A 143 -5.72 -11.57 15.51
C ASN A 143 -4.87 -12.76 15.08
N ALA A 144 -3.66 -12.45 14.63
CA ALA A 144 -2.80 -13.40 13.97
C ALA A 144 -1.62 -13.87 14.79
N SER A 145 -1.45 -13.46 16.04
CA SER A 145 -0.38 -13.95 16.93
C SER A 145 -0.92 -14.54 18.20
N GLU A 146 -0.25 -15.59 18.66
CA GLU A 146 -0.30 -15.95 20.07
C GLU A 146 0.30 -14.80 20.92
N PRO A 147 0.02 -14.73 22.23
CA PRO A 147 0.52 -13.66 23.10
C PRO A 147 2.05 -13.47 23.10
N ASP A 148 2.81 -14.48 22.64
CA ASP A 148 4.27 -14.49 22.55
C ASP A 148 4.83 -13.91 21.24
N GLY A 149 3.97 -13.44 20.33
CA GLY A 149 4.38 -12.86 19.04
C GLY A 149 4.75 -13.91 17.98
N THR A 150 4.60 -15.20 18.27
CA THR A 150 4.61 -16.22 17.22
C THR A 150 3.42 -15.99 16.30
N PRO A 151 3.56 -16.17 14.97
CA PRO A 151 2.40 -16.13 14.11
C PRO A 151 1.45 -17.24 14.58
N GLY A 152 0.23 -16.86 14.92
CA GLY A 152 -0.90 -17.74 15.18
C GLY A 152 -1.17 -18.60 13.96
N GLU A 153 -1.86 -19.71 14.15
CA GLU A 153 -1.75 -20.88 13.27
C GLU A 153 -2.04 -20.65 11.77
N GLY A 154 -2.74 -19.58 11.38
CA GLY A 154 -3.18 -19.31 10.00
C GLY A 154 -2.07 -19.35 8.93
N PRO A 155 -1.03 -18.49 8.99
CA PRO A 155 0.04 -18.48 7.99
C PRO A 155 0.82 -19.78 7.94
N GLN A 156 1.02 -20.43 9.09
CA GLN A 156 1.67 -21.74 9.17
C GLN A 156 0.78 -22.83 8.58
N GLN A 157 -0.54 -22.76 8.78
CA GLN A 157 -1.50 -23.67 8.18
C GLN A 157 -1.50 -23.52 6.65
N LEU A 158 -1.50 -22.30 6.11
CA LEU A 158 -1.38 -22.09 4.66
C LEU A 158 -0.02 -22.52 4.13
N ALA A 159 1.07 -22.22 4.83
CA ALA A 159 2.39 -22.70 4.46
C ALA A 159 2.45 -24.24 4.45
N GLY A 160 1.87 -24.89 5.46
CA GLY A 160 1.73 -26.34 5.55
C GLY A 160 0.84 -26.91 4.45
N LEU A 161 -0.23 -26.21 4.07
CA LEU A 161 -1.12 -26.60 2.99
C LEU A 161 -0.43 -26.52 1.63
N LEU A 162 0.26 -25.41 1.33
CA LEU A 162 1.08 -25.26 0.13
C LEU A 162 2.17 -26.35 0.07
N ALA A 163 2.82 -26.64 1.19
CA ALA A 163 3.79 -27.72 1.30
C ALA A 163 3.19 -29.11 1.08
N ALA A 164 1.99 -29.38 1.62
CA ALA A 164 1.24 -30.61 1.38
C ALA A 164 0.87 -30.78 -0.10
N HIS A 165 0.67 -29.66 -0.79
CA HIS A 165 0.53 -29.59 -2.25
C HIS A 165 1.86 -29.50 -2.98
N GLY A 166 2.99 -29.92 -2.39
CA GLY A 166 4.26 -30.10 -3.09
C GLY A 166 5.08 -28.83 -3.31
N TYR A 167 4.65 -27.68 -2.78
CA TYR A 167 5.49 -26.48 -2.77
C TYR A 167 6.67 -26.67 -1.83
N ASP A 168 7.84 -26.14 -2.19
CA ASP A 168 9.03 -26.24 -1.33
C ASP A 168 8.83 -25.41 -0.04
N PRO A 169 8.81 -26.03 1.16
CA PRO A 169 8.63 -25.31 2.41
C PRO A 169 9.72 -24.26 2.68
N SER A 170 10.93 -24.44 2.11
CA SER A 170 12.02 -23.47 2.26
C SER A 170 11.74 -22.14 1.56
N GLN A 171 10.84 -22.16 0.55
CA GLN A 171 10.43 -21.01 -0.24
C GLN A 171 9.19 -20.31 0.32
N ILE A 172 8.66 -20.76 1.46
CA ILE A 172 7.51 -20.12 2.12
C ILE A 172 7.96 -19.52 3.43
N LYS A 173 7.69 -18.23 3.62
CA LYS A 173 7.97 -17.49 4.85
C LYS A 173 6.68 -16.93 5.42
N ALA A 174 6.21 -17.56 6.49
CA ALA A 174 5.17 -16.97 7.34
C ALA A 174 5.80 -15.82 8.14
N MET A 175 5.25 -14.63 7.99
CA MET A 175 5.72 -13.44 8.69
C MET A 175 5.12 -13.38 10.09
N PRO A 176 5.81 -12.77 11.07
CA PRO A 176 5.22 -12.49 12.37
C PRO A 176 3.89 -11.76 12.22
N ALA A 177 2.96 -12.02 13.15
CA ALA A 177 1.71 -11.30 13.15
C ALA A 177 1.96 -9.81 13.32
N ILE A 178 1.19 -9.05 12.56
CA ILE A 178 1.39 -7.63 12.46
C ILE A 178 0.62 -6.90 13.57
N TYR A 179 -0.61 -7.33 13.85
CA TYR A 179 -1.44 -6.70 14.87
C TYR A 179 -1.51 -7.61 16.10
N ASN A 180 -0.66 -7.35 17.09
CA ASN A 180 -0.71 -8.06 18.37
C ASN A 180 -1.75 -7.39 19.29
N THR A 181 -2.84 -8.09 19.56
CA THR A 181 -3.96 -7.61 20.37
C THR A 181 -3.77 -7.81 21.88
N ASN A 182 -2.54 -8.00 22.38
CA ASN A 182 -2.25 -7.99 23.82
C ASN A 182 -2.69 -6.70 24.56
N TYR A 183 -3.19 -5.68 23.84
CA TYR A 183 -3.98 -4.62 24.44
C TYR A 183 -5.35 -5.14 24.90
N THR A 184 -5.41 -5.67 26.12
CA THR A 184 -6.66 -5.67 26.90
C THR A 184 -7.00 -4.21 27.22
N THR A 185 -7.71 -3.53 26.31
CA THR A 185 -8.19 -2.17 26.55
C THR A 185 -9.27 -2.20 27.64
N ASN A 186 -8.85 -1.98 28.89
CA ASN A 186 -9.76 -1.53 29.95
C ASN A 186 -10.05 -0.04 29.69
N LEU A 187 -11.00 0.25 28.81
CA LEU A 187 -11.47 1.62 28.54
C LEU A 187 -12.22 2.16 29.77
N GLN A 188 -11.48 2.64 30.76
CA GLN A 188 -12.02 3.67 31.66
C GLN A 188 -12.01 4.98 30.87
N GLY A 189 -13.15 5.67 30.81
CA GLY A 189 -13.39 6.82 29.92
C GLY A 189 -12.23 7.81 29.86
N THR A 190 -12.01 8.39 28.68
CA THR A 190 -10.94 9.36 28.43
C THR A 190 -11.02 10.53 29.41
N ASP A 191 -10.11 10.61 30.37
CA ASP A 191 -9.91 11.83 31.18
C ASP A 191 -9.02 12.80 30.40
N LEU A 192 -9.61 13.51 29.43
CA LEU A 192 -8.91 14.61 28.76
C LEU A 192 -8.82 15.78 29.75
N GLN A 193 -7.64 16.00 30.31
CA GLN A 193 -7.32 17.23 31.04
C GLN A 193 -6.81 18.26 30.05
N GLY A 194 -7.46 19.43 29.98
CA GLY A 194 -7.05 20.52 29.09
C GLY A 194 -5.60 20.93 29.33
N THR A 195 -4.83 21.18 28.27
CA THR A 195 -3.46 21.69 28.38
C THR A 195 -3.49 23.10 28.94
N ASN A 196 -2.89 23.28 30.12
CA ASN A 196 -2.69 24.58 30.77
C ASN A 196 -1.35 25.15 30.32
N HIS A 197 -1.36 26.14 29.43
CA HIS A 197 -0.13 26.68 28.87
C HIS A 197 0.48 27.81 29.70
N GLY A 198 -0.29 28.52 30.52
CA GLY A 198 0.21 29.57 31.40
C GLY A 198 0.81 30.79 30.66
N GLY A 199 0.67 31.98 31.23
CA GLY A 199 1.17 33.23 30.64
C GLY A 199 0.20 33.87 29.63
N TRP A 200 0.72 34.65 28.66
CA TRP A 200 -0.07 35.55 27.81
C TRP A 200 -1.12 34.85 26.92
N LEU A 201 -1.09 33.51 26.84
CA LEU A 201 -2.07 32.67 26.14
C LEU A 201 -3.25 32.22 27.02
N SER A 202 -3.42 32.77 28.23
CA SER A 202 -4.53 32.40 29.13
C SER A 202 -5.96 32.47 28.55
N PRO A 203 -6.28 33.29 27.54
CA PRO A 203 -7.59 33.24 26.88
C PRO A 203 -7.85 31.94 26.11
N VAL A 204 -6.79 31.25 25.67
CA VAL A 204 -6.85 29.97 24.93
C VAL A 204 -7.03 28.79 25.89
N ASP A 205 -6.54 28.89 27.12
CA ASP A 205 -6.69 27.85 28.16
C ASP A 205 -8.17 27.62 28.57
N TRP A 206 -9.02 28.63 28.44
CA TRP A 206 -10.46 28.50 28.68
C TRP A 206 -11.20 27.75 27.55
N LEU A 207 -10.74 27.89 26.30
CA LEU A 207 -11.27 27.18 25.12
C LEU A 207 -10.93 25.69 25.15
N THR A 208 -9.75 25.32 25.65
CA THR A 208 -9.34 23.91 25.80
C THR A 208 -10.03 23.22 26.96
N GLY A 209 -10.28 23.92 28.07
CA GLY A 209 -11.04 23.39 29.22
C GLY A 209 -12.51 23.13 28.92
N ALA A 210 -13.19 24.05 28.23
CA ALA A 210 -14.59 23.88 27.81
C ALA A 210 -14.74 22.77 26.75
N GLY A 211 -13.81 22.69 25.79
CA GLY A 211 -13.77 21.61 24.80
C GLY A 211 -13.58 20.23 25.44
N ALA A 212 -12.65 20.11 26.41
CA ALA A 212 -12.42 18.87 27.14
C ALA A 212 -13.65 18.42 27.95
N SER A 213 -14.35 19.34 28.62
CA SER A 213 -15.59 19.03 29.36
C SER A 213 -16.72 18.54 28.45
N ILE A 214 -16.87 19.10 27.25
CA ILE A 214 -17.90 18.70 26.29
C ILE A 214 -17.56 17.32 25.69
N VAL A 215 -16.30 17.10 25.33
CA VAL A 215 -15.85 15.80 24.81
C VAL A 215 -16.00 14.71 25.88
N ASN A 216 -15.58 14.96 27.13
CA ASN A 216 -15.73 14.01 28.24
C ASN A 216 -17.20 13.75 28.60
N GLY A 217 -18.08 14.74 28.43
CA GLY A 217 -19.53 14.59 28.63
C GLY A 217 -20.19 13.74 27.53
N VAL A 218 -19.79 13.91 26.28
CA VAL A 218 -20.29 13.15 25.13
C VAL A 218 -19.76 11.72 25.14
N THR A 219 -18.48 11.51 25.50
CA THR A 219 -17.89 10.16 25.60
C THR A 219 -18.36 9.40 26.83
N GLY A 220 -18.60 10.07 27.96
CA GLY A 220 -19.12 9.46 29.19
C GLY A 220 -20.54 8.90 29.05
N ALA A 221 -21.43 9.59 28.32
CA ALA A 221 -22.79 9.10 28.06
C ALA A 221 -22.84 8.01 26.97
N GLY A 222 -21.88 8.00 26.05
CA GLY A 222 -21.73 6.96 25.03
C GLY A 222 -21.02 5.70 25.53
N ALA A 223 -20.28 5.76 26.64
CA ALA A 223 -19.41 4.68 27.10
C ALA A 223 -20.14 3.36 27.39
N SER A 224 -21.40 3.34 27.82
CA SER A 224 -22.12 2.08 28.08
C SER A 224 -22.63 1.39 26.79
N VAL A 225 -23.01 2.17 25.79
CA VAL A 225 -23.42 1.68 24.46
C VAL A 225 -22.19 1.31 23.62
N VAL A 226 -21.12 2.10 23.73
CA VAL A 226 -19.82 1.82 23.13
C VAL A 226 -19.13 0.65 23.84
N ASN A 227 -19.29 0.43 25.14
CA ASN A 227 -18.75 -0.75 25.83
C ASN A 227 -19.55 -2.04 25.52
N GLY A 228 -20.85 -1.93 25.25
CA GLY A 228 -21.65 -3.05 24.72
C GLY A 228 -21.29 -3.39 23.26
N ALA A 229 -20.98 -2.39 22.44
CA ALA A 229 -20.51 -2.56 21.08
C ALA A 229 -19.01 -2.93 21.00
N SER A 230 -18.16 -2.49 21.93
CA SER A 230 -16.72 -2.81 21.98
C SER A 230 -16.44 -4.20 22.56
N ALA A 231 -17.39 -4.82 23.27
CA ALA A 231 -17.33 -6.25 23.55
C ALA A 231 -17.57 -7.11 22.29
N LEU A 232 -18.34 -6.60 21.31
CA LEU A 232 -18.44 -7.15 19.95
C LEU A 232 -17.22 -6.78 19.09
N PHE A 233 -16.52 -5.71 19.47
CA PHE A 233 -15.41 -5.11 18.75
C PHE A 233 -14.24 -4.75 19.68
N ASN A 234 -13.54 -5.76 20.19
CA ASN A 234 -12.20 -5.62 20.79
C ASN A 234 -11.13 -5.26 19.71
N THR A 235 -11.57 -4.48 18.72
CA THR A 235 -11.04 -4.18 17.38
C THR A 235 -10.87 -2.68 17.16
N GLY A 236 -11.22 -1.82 18.14
CA GLY A 236 -11.03 -0.38 18.00
C GLY A 236 -9.58 0.01 17.69
N VAL A 237 -8.62 -0.63 18.37
CA VAL A 237 -7.19 -0.41 18.14
C VAL A 237 -6.76 -1.01 16.79
N GLY A 238 -7.09 -2.28 16.52
CA GLY A 238 -6.71 -2.95 15.28
C GLY A 238 -7.27 -2.30 14.01
N VAL A 239 -8.52 -1.80 14.04
CA VAL A 239 -9.10 -1.08 12.89
C VAL A 239 -8.44 0.28 12.71
N SER A 240 -8.16 1.02 13.79
CA SER A 240 -7.45 2.30 13.68
C SER A 240 -6.03 2.13 13.13
N GLU A 241 -5.35 1.06 13.53
CA GLU A 241 -4.03 0.68 13.07
C GLU A 241 -4.05 0.25 11.60
N VAL A 242 -5.04 -0.54 11.18
CA VAL A 242 -5.26 -0.90 9.77
C VAL A 242 -5.57 0.33 8.93
N VAL A 243 -6.40 1.26 9.41
CA VAL A 243 -6.70 2.53 8.72
C VAL A 243 -5.46 3.43 8.62
N GLN A 244 -4.66 3.48 9.68
CA GLN A 244 -3.38 4.17 9.67
C GLN A 244 -2.43 3.54 8.63
N GLU A 245 -2.38 2.21 8.56
CA GLU A 245 -1.61 1.49 7.55
C GLU A 245 -2.08 1.79 6.13
N TYR A 246 -3.39 1.86 5.92
CA TYR A 246 -3.99 2.23 4.64
C TYR A 246 -3.63 3.66 4.21
N THR A 247 -3.66 4.61 5.15
CA THR A 247 -3.43 6.04 4.89
C THR A 247 -1.95 6.37 4.73
N MET A 248 -1.07 5.67 5.45
CA MET A 248 0.37 5.94 5.46
C MET A 248 1.14 5.30 4.30
N GLN A 249 0.51 4.40 3.51
CA GLN A 249 1.14 3.74 2.35
C GLN A 249 2.49 3.08 2.71
N ASP A 250 3.60 3.54 2.12
CA ASP A 250 4.95 3.01 2.39
C ASP A 250 5.53 3.44 3.76
N GLN A 251 4.88 4.37 4.45
CA GLN A 251 5.23 4.79 5.82
C GLN A 251 4.45 4.01 6.88
N GLY A 252 3.58 3.08 6.47
CA GLY A 252 2.86 2.23 7.40
C GLY A 252 3.84 1.43 8.26
N LYS A 253 3.65 1.48 9.58
CA LYS A 253 4.54 0.82 10.56
C LYS A 253 4.73 -0.65 10.17
N TYR A 254 3.63 -1.29 9.80
CA TYR A 254 3.59 -2.72 9.56
C TYR A 254 4.11 -3.13 8.20
N THR A 255 3.88 -2.29 7.19
CA THR A 255 4.56 -2.37 5.90
C THR A 255 6.06 -2.26 6.10
N GLN A 256 6.54 -1.33 6.91
CA GLN A 256 7.97 -1.16 7.16
C GLN A 256 8.57 -2.33 7.95
N GLU A 257 7.89 -2.83 8.98
CA GLU A 257 8.31 -4.04 9.71
C GLU A 257 8.38 -5.25 8.79
N SER A 258 7.37 -5.41 7.92
CA SER A 258 7.33 -6.50 6.95
C SER A 258 8.43 -6.38 5.89
N TYR A 259 8.66 -5.18 5.40
CA TYR A 259 9.74 -4.89 4.46
C TYR A 259 11.10 -5.23 5.07
N ASN A 260 11.34 -4.81 6.33
CA ASN A 260 12.57 -5.11 7.04
C ASN A 260 12.76 -6.63 7.25
N PHE A 261 11.69 -7.37 7.54
CA PHE A 261 11.73 -8.83 7.65
C PHE A 261 12.15 -9.47 6.33
N ILE A 262 11.52 -9.07 5.21
CA ILE A 262 11.84 -9.59 3.86
C ILE A 262 13.29 -9.24 3.51
N GLN A 263 13.72 -8.01 3.78
CA GLN A 263 15.09 -7.57 3.54
C GLN A 263 16.11 -8.43 4.29
N GLN A 264 15.86 -8.74 5.56
CA GLN A 264 16.74 -9.60 6.34
C GLN A 264 16.74 -11.06 5.83
N ASP A 265 15.59 -11.61 5.46
CA ASP A 265 15.52 -12.95 4.87
C ASP A 265 16.28 -13.02 3.54
N LEU A 266 16.11 -12.03 2.66
CA LEU A 266 16.80 -11.99 1.37
C LEU A 266 18.30 -11.73 1.51
N ALA A 267 18.74 -11.02 2.55
CA ALA A 267 20.16 -10.88 2.85
C ALA A 267 20.80 -12.21 3.30
N ARG A 268 20.06 -13.04 4.06
CA ARG A 268 20.55 -14.35 4.53
C ARG A 268 20.39 -15.45 3.48
N ASN A 269 19.33 -15.36 2.69
CA ASN A 269 18.93 -16.34 1.71
C ASN A 269 18.66 -15.61 0.38
N PRO A 270 19.68 -15.20 -0.37
CA PRO A 270 19.48 -14.50 -1.64
C PRO A 270 18.57 -15.28 -2.60
N LEU A 271 17.82 -14.55 -3.42
CA LEU A 271 17.02 -15.15 -4.47
C LEU A 271 17.94 -15.81 -5.51
N LEU A 272 17.52 -16.96 -6.02
CA LEU A 272 18.19 -17.60 -7.16
C LEU A 272 18.04 -16.72 -8.41
N PRO A 273 18.95 -16.82 -9.40
CA PRO A 273 18.80 -16.08 -10.66
C PRO A 273 17.43 -16.33 -11.31
N GLY A 274 16.69 -15.25 -11.57
CA GLY A 274 15.33 -15.31 -12.14
C GLY A 274 14.23 -15.73 -11.16
N GLN A 275 14.54 -15.93 -9.88
CA GLN A 275 13.53 -16.15 -8.85
C GLN A 275 12.82 -14.85 -8.51
N THR A 276 11.49 -14.90 -8.42
CA THR A 276 10.64 -13.75 -8.10
C THR A 276 10.07 -13.89 -6.69
N VAL A 277 9.41 -12.85 -6.19
CA VAL A 277 8.66 -12.87 -4.93
C VAL A 277 7.16 -12.88 -5.19
N MET A 278 6.41 -13.64 -4.38
CA MET A 278 4.96 -13.58 -4.31
C MET A 278 4.53 -13.19 -2.90
N LEU A 279 3.62 -12.23 -2.79
CA LEU A 279 3.12 -11.73 -1.51
C LEU A 279 1.68 -12.19 -1.30
N ILE A 280 1.38 -12.76 -0.12
CA ILE A 280 0.05 -13.23 0.23
C ILE A 280 -0.38 -12.56 1.53
N GLY A 281 -1.38 -11.68 1.47
CA GLY A 281 -1.89 -10.95 2.61
C GLY A 281 -3.28 -11.45 3.01
N HIS A 282 -3.50 -11.77 4.27
CA HIS A 282 -4.84 -12.11 4.78
C HIS A 282 -5.32 -11.07 5.77
N SER A 283 -6.61 -10.79 5.77
CA SER A 283 -7.19 -9.74 6.58
C SER A 283 -6.40 -8.42 6.37
N GLY A 284 -6.15 -7.63 7.41
CA GLY A 284 -5.34 -6.41 7.34
C GLY A 284 -3.93 -6.59 6.71
N GLY A 285 -3.45 -7.83 6.54
CA GLY A 285 -2.25 -8.14 5.77
C GLY A 285 -2.37 -7.85 4.28
N GLY A 286 -3.59 -7.82 3.73
CA GLY A 286 -3.86 -7.44 2.34
C GLY A 286 -3.40 -6.01 2.01
N ALA A 287 -3.59 -5.08 2.95
CA ALA A 287 -3.06 -3.72 2.92
C ALA A 287 -1.54 -3.70 2.79
N VAL A 288 -0.92 -4.47 3.68
CA VAL A 288 0.53 -4.53 3.85
C VAL A 288 1.18 -5.07 2.58
N VAL A 289 0.70 -6.20 2.04
CA VAL A 289 1.26 -6.78 0.82
C VAL A 289 1.09 -5.89 -0.42
N SER A 290 0.01 -5.10 -0.47
CA SER A 290 -0.22 -4.16 -1.56
C SER A 290 0.78 -2.99 -1.52
N ASN A 291 1.14 -2.53 -0.32
CA ASN A 291 2.18 -1.51 -0.14
C ASN A 291 3.60 -2.07 -0.29
N LEU A 292 3.83 -3.34 0.05
CA LEU A 292 5.13 -3.99 -0.06
C LEU A 292 5.58 -4.17 -1.50
N ALA A 293 4.67 -4.50 -2.42
CA ALA A 293 5.02 -4.74 -3.83
C ALA A 293 5.87 -3.61 -4.45
N PRO A 294 5.42 -2.34 -4.44
CA PRO A 294 6.24 -1.24 -4.96
C PRO A 294 7.52 -1.00 -4.14
N MET A 295 7.55 -1.31 -2.85
CA MET A 295 8.75 -1.12 -2.03
C MET A 295 9.84 -2.14 -2.38
N LEU A 296 9.47 -3.40 -2.60
CA LEU A 296 10.43 -4.45 -2.98
C LEU A 296 11.02 -4.19 -4.36
N GLU A 297 10.21 -3.81 -5.35
CA GLU A 297 10.73 -3.52 -6.69
C GLU A 297 11.62 -2.26 -6.68
N ASN A 298 11.13 -1.15 -6.10
CA ASN A 298 11.84 0.13 -6.17
C ASN A 298 13.09 0.19 -5.28
N ASN A 299 13.03 -0.41 -4.08
CA ASN A 299 14.10 -0.24 -3.09
C ASN A 299 15.08 -1.42 -3.07
N MET A 300 14.64 -2.62 -3.47
CA MET A 300 15.47 -3.82 -3.45
C MET A 300 15.79 -4.39 -4.83
N GLY A 301 15.14 -3.89 -5.90
CA GLY A 301 15.28 -4.47 -7.24
C GLY A 301 14.79 -5.92 -7.31
N VAL A 302 13.85 -6.30 -6.46
CA VAL A 302 13.27 -7.65 -6.40
C VAL A 302 12.00 -7.68 -7.22
N ASP A 303 11.94 -8.51 -8.26
CA ASP A 303 10.74 -8.70 -9.07
C ASP A 303 9.60 -9.34 -8.27
N VAL A 304 8.43 -8.70 -8.21
CA VAL A 304 7.24 -9.23 -7.54
C VAL A 304 6.30 -9.82 -8.60
N SER A 305 6.18 -11.15 -8.61
CA SER A 305 5.38 -11.85 -9.63
C SER A 305 3.89 -11.95 -9.31
N GLY A 306 3.50 -11.70 -8.05
CA GLY A 306 2.10 -11.72 -7.65
C GLY A 306 1.82 -11.13 -6.27
N VAL A 307 0.66 -10.50 -6.14
CA VAL A 307 0.07 -10.08 -4.87
C VAL A 307 -1.28 -10.76 -4.73
N VAL A 308 -1.46 -11.51 -3.65
CA VAL A 308 -2.70 -12.24 -3.33
C VAL A 308 -3.28 -11.68 -2.03
N THR A 309 -4.54 -11.27 -2.04
CA THR A 309 -5.24 -10.81 -0.84
C THR A 309 -6.39 -11.74 -0.50
N LEU A 310 -6.50 -12.10 0.79
CA LEU A 310 -7.49 -13.03 1.32
C LEU A 310 -8.38 -12.32 2.35
N GLY A 311 -9.68 -12.18 2.05
CA GLY A 311 -10.72 -11.96 3.05
C GLY A 311 -10.74 -10.64 3.83
N SER A 312 -10.26 -9.52 3.27
CA SER A 312 -10.56 -8.17 3.81
C SER A 312 -10.22 -7.05 2.80
N PRO A 313 -10.46 -5.76 3.15
CA PRO A 313 -10.25 -4.68 2.20
C PRO A 313 -8.81 -4.64 1.71
N VAL A 314 -8.67 -4.29 0.45
CA VAL A 314 -7.38 -4.00 -0.14
C VAL A 314 -7.31 -2.48 -0.28
N ALA A 315 -6.31 -1.85 0.31
CA ALA A 315 -5.96 -0.50 -0.12
C ALA A 315 -4.72 -0.51 -1.00
N ASN A 316 -4.63 0.53 -1.84
CA ASN A 316 -3.52 0.71 -2.77
C ASN A 316 -3.39 -0.45 -3.77
N ALA A 317 -4.50 -1.16 -4.06
CA ALA A 317 -4.53 -2.26 -5.01
C ALA A 317 -4.07 -1.81 -6.41
N ASP A 318 -4.50 -0.61 -6.81
CA ASP A 318 -4.07 0.08 -8.02
C ASP A 318 -2.56 0.28 -8.09
N ARG A 319 -1.94 0.63 -6.96
CA ARG A 319 -0.48 0.74 -6.88
C ARG A 319 0.15 -0.63 -7.00
N ALA A 320 -0.33 -1.65 -6.29
CA ALA A 320 0.20 -3.01 -6.40
C ALA A 320 0.12 -3.58 -7.82
N MET A 321 -0.98 -3.31 -8.53
CA MET A 321 -1.22 -3.72 -9.92
C MET A 321 -0.25 -3.13 -10.94
N GLN A 322 0.44 -2.04 -10.60
CA GLN A 322 1.49 -1.46 -11.47
C GLN A 322 2.77 -2.32 -11.49
N TYR A 323 2.99 -3.14 -10.46
CA TYR A 323 4.23 -3.89 -10.26
C TYR A 323 4.01 -5.39 -10.47
N ALA A 324 2.88 -5.91 -9.97
CA ALA A 324 2.61 -7.35 -9.94
C ALA A 324 1.18 -7.68 -10.38
N LYS A 325 0.99 -8.93 -10.85
CA LYS A 325 -0.35 -9.47 -11.04
C LYS A 325 -1.06 -9.52 -9.69
N PHE A 326 -2.30 -9.02 -9.65
CA PHE A 326 -3.08 -8.90 -8.43
C PHE A 326 -4.25 -9.88 -8.41
N LEU A 327 -4.41 -10.61 -7.32
CA LEU A 327 -5.45 -11.60 -7.10
C LEU A 327 -6.14 -11.32 -5.76
N SER A 328 -7.45 -11.07 -5.79
CA SER A 328 -8.24 -10.98 -4.56
C SER A 328 -9.15 -12.20 -4.44
N VAL A 329 -9.05 -12.88 -3.30
CA VAL A 329 -9.94 -13.98 -2.92
C VAL A 329 -10.79 -13.51 -1.75
N SER A 330 -12.10 -13.53 -1.93
CA SER A 330 -13.06 -13.17 -0.90
C SER A 330 -14.17 -14.21 -0.81
N ASP A 331 -14.72 -14.43 0.38
CA ASP A 331 -15.93 -15.21 0.56
C ASP A 331 -17.13 -14.35 0.11
N LYS A 332 -18.17 -15.01 -0.39
CA LYS A 332 -19.44 -14.39 -0.82
C LYS A 332 -20.14 -13.62 0.32
N GLY A 333 -19.83 -13.94 1.58
CA GLY A 333 -20.33 -13.26 2.76
C GLY A 333 -19.43 -12.16 3.32
N ASP A 334 -18.27 -11.92 2.72
CA ASP A 334 -17.28 -10.97 3.24
C ASP A 334 -17.58 -9.54 2.77
N TYR A 335 -18.51 -8.88 3.46
CA TYR A 335 -18.88 -7.49 3.21
C TYR A 335 -17.83 -6.48 3.68
N ILE A 336 -16.84 -6.91 4.48
CA ILE A 336 -15.73 -6.04 4.93
C ILE A 336 -14.70 -5.92 3.80
N GLY A 337 -14.60 -6.92 2.92
CA GLY A 337 -13.69 -6.94 1.76
C GLY A 337 -13.99 -5.97 0.62
N GLN A 338 -15.12 -5.25 0.65
CA GLN A 338 -15.45 -4.19 -0.31
C GLN A 338 -15.87 -2.93 0.44
N PRO A 339 -15.19 -1.78 0.26
CA PRO A 339 -14.56 -1.35 -0.98
C PRO A 339 -13.04 -1.58 -1.10
N TRP A 340 -12.58 -1.69 -2.35
CA TRP A 340 -11.18 -1.53 -2.70
C TRP A 340 -10.87 -0.04 -2.56
N ILE A 341 -9.93 0.29 -1.70
CA ILE A 341 -9.55 1.68 -1.49
C ILE A 341 -8.41 1.96 -2.46
N ARG A 342 -8.69 2.69 -3.55
CA ARG A 342 -7.62 3.10 -4.46
C ARG A 342 -6.61 4.00 -3.74
N SER A 343 -5.38 4.06 -4.22
CA SER A 343 -4.30 4.78 -3.55
C SER A 343 -4.52 6.29 -3.46
N ASP A 344 -5.32 6.84 -4.38
CA ASP A 344 -5.83 8.21 -4.40
C ASP A 344 -7.08 8.39 -3.51
N GLU A 345 -7.93 7.36 -3.39
CA GLU A 345 -9.12 7.36 -2.54
C GLU A 345 -8.80 7.20 -1.05
N GLY A 346 -7.77 6.43 -0.68
CA GLY A 346 -7.41 6.15 0.71
C GLY A 346 -6.99 7.38 1.51
N ARG A 347 -6.52 8.43 0.83
CA ARG A 347 -6.19 9.73 1.46
C ARG A 347 -7.44 10.60 1.69
N ASN A 348 -8.50 10.38 0.91
CA ASN A 348 -9.75 11.15 0.97
C ASN A 348 -10.84 10.48 1.85
N PHE A 349 -10.69 9.19 2.17
CA PHE A 349 -11.65 8.38 2.94
C PHE A 349 -11.82 8.76 4.44
N LEU A 350 -11.13 9.80 4.93
CA LEU A 350 -11.19 10.29 6.31
C LEU A 350 -12.37 11.24 6.62
N THR A 351 -13.32 11.42 5.70
CA THR A 351 -14.64 12.00 6.01
C THR A 351 -15.66 10.88 6.28
N PRO A 352 -16.76 11.10 7.05
CA PRO A 352 -17.43 10.10 7.91
C PRO A 352 -18.09 8.86 7.25
N GLY A 353 -17.78 8.53 6.00
CA GLY A 353 -18.34 7.45 5.20
C GLY A 353 -18.21 6.05 5.80
N LEU A 354 -17.08 5.74 6.47
CA LEU A 354 -16.83 4.41 7.04
C LEU A 354 -17.76 4.11 8.23
N MET A 355 -18.07 5.13 9.04
CA MET A 355 -19.04 5.01 10.14
C MET A 355 -20.48 4.82 9.62
N THR A 356 -20.85 5.51 8.53
CA THR A 356 -22.20 5.38 7.93
C THR A 356 -22.45 4.04 7.24
N GLY A 357 -21.44 3.44 6.60
CA GLY A 357 -21.58 2.11 5.98
C GLY A 357 -21.69 0.97 6.99
N ILE A 358 -21.00 1.09 8.13
CA ILE A 358 -21.02 0.10 9.23
C ILE A 358 -22.31 0.19 10.06
N LEU A 359 -22.94 1.37 10.13
CA LEU A 359 -24.17 1.62 10.90
C LEU A 359 -25.46 1.59 10.07
N ALA A 360 -25.39 1.37 8.75
CA ALA A 360 -26.58 1.32 7.89
C ALA A 360 -27.40 0.04 8.13
N PRO A 361 -28.74 0.12 8.26
CA PRO A 361 -29.60 -1.05 8.40
C PRO A 361 -29.54 -1.95 7.14
N LYS A 362 -29.72 -3.26 7.34
CA LYS A 362 -29.56 -4.41 6.41
C LYS A 362 -30.21 -4.32 5.00
N SER A 363 -30.86 -3.23 4.62
CA SER A 363 -31.79 -3.18 3.47
C SER A 363 -31.43 -2.20 2.35
N LEU A 364 -30.25 -1.59 2.34
CA LEU A 364 -29.84 -0.69 1.25
C LEU A 364 -28.68 -1.26 0.43
N PRO A 365 -28.84 -1.50 -0.89
CA PRO A 365 -27.74 -1.88 -1.75
C PRO A 365 -26.81 -0.69 -1.96
N LEU A 366 -25.57 -0.79 -1.47
CA LEU A 366 -24.52 0.19 -1.70
C LEU A 366 -23.94 -0.03 -3.11
N VAL A 367 -24.32 0.82 -4.05
CA VAL A 367 -23.71 0.89 -5.39
C VAL A 367 -22.72 2.06 -5.40
N VAL A 368 -21.42 1.76 -5.41
CA VAL A 368 -20.37 2.76 -5.68
C VAL A 368 -20.14 2.78 -7.20
N PRO A 369 -20.49 3.86 -7.93
CA PRO A 369 -20.22 3.95 -9.36
C PRO A 369 -18.78 4.43 -9.58
N GLY A 370 -17.94 3.56 -10.12
CA GLY A 370 -16.56 3.88 -10.50
C GLY A 370 -16.07 2.98 -11.62
N VAL A 371 -16.36 3.40 -12.85
CA VAL A 371 -16.00 2.74 -14.12
C VAL A 371 -14.48 2.54 -14.23
N LEU A 372 -14.10 1.35 -14.69
CA LEU A 372 -12.74 0.92 -15.03
C LEU A 372 -12.20 1.77 -16.20
N GLY A 373 -11.23 2.64 -15.92
CA GLY A 373 -10.39 3.28 -16.91
C GLY A 373 -9.02 2.60 -16.92
N ALA A 374 -8.81 1.68 -17.85
CA ALA A 374 -7.52 1.08 -18.13
C ALA A 374 -6.88 1.86 -19.29
N ASP A 375 -5.83 2.63 -18.99
CA ASP A 375 -4.94 3.22 -19.99
C ASP A 375 -3.56 2.54 -19.96
N ASN A 376 -2.95 2.53 -21.15
CA ASN A 376 -2.02 1.52 -21.66
C ASN A 376 -0.62 1.45 -21.03
N ALA A 377 -0.04 0.24 -21.12
CA ALA A 377 1.40 -0.13 -21.04
C ALA A 377 1.98 -0.71 -19.73
N ALA A 378 1.21 -1.48 -18.94
CA ALA A 378 1.75 -2.30 -17.85
C ALA A 378 1.45 -3.80 -18.07
N ARG A 379 2.36 -4.66 -17.59
CA ARG A 379 2.26 -6.14 -17.57
C ARG A 379 0.81 -6.57 -17.25
N ASP A 380 0.18 -7.29 -18.17
CA ASP A 380 -1.13 -7.98 -18.08
C ASP A 380 -1.93 -7.74 -16.77
N ALA A 381 -2.46 -6.52 -16.59
CA ALA A 381 -3.05 -6.02 -15.34
C ALA A 381 -4.50 -6.52 -15.12
N GLY A 382 -4.78 -7.76 -15.50
CA GLY A 382 -6.10 -8.39 -15.30
C GLY A 382 -6.34 -8.70 -13.83
N ILE A 383 -7.30 -8.01 -13.20
CA ILE A 383 -7.80 -8.39 -11.88
C ILE A 383 -8.62 -9.67 -12.04
N ASN A 384 -8.22 -10.73 -11.34
CA ASN A 384 -9.04 -11.92 -11.22
C ASN A 384 -9.74 -11.90 -9.86
N TYR A 385 -11.07 -11.87 -9.90
CA TYR A 385 -11.92 -11.97 -8.72
C TYR A 385 -12.41 -13.40 -8.57
N PHE A 386 -12.11 -14.00 -7.42
CA PHE A 386 -12.69 -15.29 -7.06
C PHE A 386 -13.49 -15.14 -5.78
N THR A 387 -14.80 -15.37 -5.91
CA THR A 387 -15.66 -15.58 -4.76
C THR A 387 -15.73 -17.07 -4.48
N THR A 388 -15.24 -17.52 -3.33
CA THR A 388 -15.45 -18.92 -2.93
C THR A 388 -16.93 -19.10 -2.56
N ASN A 389 -17.52 -20.22 -2.98
CA ASN A 389 -18.94 -20.49 -2.82
C ASN A 389 -19.22 -21.25 -1.51
N ALA A 390 -18.37 -21.06 -0.50
CA ALA A 390 -18.53 -21.73 0.78
C ALA A 390 -19.83 -21.23 1.42
N ASN A 391 -20.89 -22.05 1.35
CA ASN A 391 -22.13 -21.84 2.10
C ASN A 391 -21.88 -22.04 3.61
N ALA A 392 -20.94 -21.30 4.19
CA ALA A 392 -20.80 -21.17 5.62
C ALA A 392 -21.80 -20.11 6.06
N GLY A 393 -23.01 -20.52 6.42
CA GLY A 393 -24.03 -19.66 7.03
C GLY A 393 -23.64 -19.16 8.43
N ASN A 394 -22.40 -18.73 8.63
CA ASN A 394 -21.82 -18.38 9.92
C ASN A 394 -21.22 -16.95 9.86
N PRO A 395 -21.70 -16.01 10.69
CA PRO A 395 -21.29 -14.61 10.64
C PRO A 395 -19.89 -14.41 11.21
N ILE A 396 -18.98 -13.76 10.46
CA ILE A 396 -17.71 -13.09 10.87
C ILE A 396 -16.68 -13.94 11.67
N SER A 397 -17.05 -14.99 12.39
CA SER A 397 -16.19 -15.77 13.28
C SER A 397 -15.31 -16.81 12.57
N ASN A 398 -15.48 -16.99 11.25
CA ASN A 398 -14.75 -17.99 10.47
C ASN A 398 -13.74 -17.40 9.47
N HIS A 399 -13.21 -16.18 9.67
CA HIS A 399 -12.13 -15.63 8.84
C HIS A 399 -10.89 -16.55 8.75
N ASN A 400 -10.70 -17.49 9.68
CA ASN A 400 -9.63 -18.49 9.59
C ASN A 400 -9.83 -19.56 8.49
N SER A 401 -11.00 -19.62 7.84
CA SER A 401 -11.32 -20.65 6.83
C SER A 401 -10.50 -20.51 5.53
N TYR A 402 -9.97 -19.32 5.22
CA TYR A 402 -9.15 -19.13 4.02
C TYR A 402 -7.83 -19.91 4.10
N TRP A 403 -7.25 -20.06 5.29
CA TRP A 403 -5.92 -20.67 5.47
C TRP A 403 -5.90 -22.18 5.25
N THR A 404 -7.06 -22.83 5.41
CA THR A 404 -7.18 -24.29 5.35
C THR A 404 -7.92 -24.77 4.10
N SER A 405 -8.36 -23.85 3.24
CA SER A 405 -9.14 -24.22 2.05
C SER A 405 -8.24 -24.61 0.87
N ASN A 406 -8.45 -25.84 0.36
CA ASN A 406 -7.88 -26.32 -0.90
C ASN A 406 -8.26 -25.43 -2.10
N ASP A 407 -9.33 -24.64 -1.98
CA ASP A 407 -9.75 -23.70 -3.01
C ASP A 407 -8.70 -22.61 -3.21
N VAL A 408 -8.06 -22.13 -2.14
CA VAL A 408 -7.03 -21.08 -2.23
C VAL A 408 -5.82 -21.58 -3.01
N VAL A 409 -5.35 -22.80 -2.75
CA VAL A 409 -4.26 -23.42 -3.51
C VAL A 409 -4.64 -23.58 -4.99
N SER A 410 -5.86 -24.04 -5.25
CA SER A 410 -6.37 -24.21 -6.62
C SER A 410 -6.46 -22.87 -7.37
N ILE A 411 -6.94 -21.82 -6.71
CA ILE A 411 -7.03 -20.47 -7.27
C ILE A 411 -5.62 -19.93 -7.55
N ILE A 412 -4.66 -20.08 -6.63
CA ILE A 412 -3.27 -19.65 -6.84
C ILE A 412 -2.66 -20.41 -8.03
N LYS A 413 -2.80 -21.74 -8.06
CA LYS A 413 -2.32 -22.60 -9.15
C LYS A 413 -2.87 -22.16 -10.51
N ASN A 414 -4.17 -21.85 -10.59
CA ASN A 414 -4.80 -21.44 -11.84
C ASN A 414 -4.49 -19.99 -12.23
N SER A 415 -4.26 -19.11 -11.25
CA SER A 415 -4.00 -17.69 -11.47
C SER A 415 -2.54 -17.39 -11.78
N TYR A 416 -1.61 -18.23 -11.33
CA TYR A 416 -0.18 -18.04 -11.47
C TYR A 416 0.48 -19.24 -12.14
N PRO A 417 0.54 -19.28 -13.49
CA PRO A 417 1.12 -20.38 -14.25
C PRO A 417 2.58 -20.69 -13.88
N GLN A 418 3.34 -19.69 -13.40
CA GLN A 418 4.70 -19.89 -12.91
C GLN A 418 4.77 -20.65 -11.58
N VAL A 419 3.70 -20.66 -10.79
CA VAL A 419 3.58 -21.40 -9.53
C VAL A 419 3.02 -22.80 -9.77
N ALA A 420 2.18 -22.97 -10.80
CA ALA A 420 1.44 -24.21 -11.03
C ALA A 420 2.30 -25.50 -11.11
N PRO A 421 3.49 -25.52 -11.75
CA PRO A 421 4.35 -26.69 -11.77
C PRO A 421 4.86 -27.14 -10.40
N TYR A 422 4.82 -26.24 -9.41
CA TYR A 422 5.28 -26.47 -8.05
C TYR A 422 4.14 -26.85 -7.10
N LEU A 423 2.89 -26.83 -7.57
CA LEU A 423 1.72 -27.23 -6.80
C LEU A 423 1.13 -28.52 -7.42
N LYS A 424 1.24 -29.63 -6.70
CA LYS A 424 0.71 -30.96 -7.06
C LYS A 424 -0.81 -31.02 -6.88
#